data_AF-A0AA41PUB3-F1
#
_entry.id   AF-A0AA41PUB3-F1
#
_cell.length_a   1.000
_cell.length_b   1.000
_cell.length_c   1.000
_cell.angle_alpha   90.00
_cell.angle_beta   90.00
_cell.angle_gamma   90.00
#
_symmetry.space_group_name_H-M   'P 1'
#
loop_
_entity.id
_entity.type
_entity.pdbx_description
1 polymer ?
#
loop_
_entity_poly.entity_id
_entity_poly.type
_entity_poly.pdbx_seq_one_letter_code
_entity_poly.pdbx_strand_id
1 'polypeptide(L)'
;MTHLPWPDPESGLLPPGRHTASLAEMHAVFVAGPSDAGTGAGSDAASGAERPVREELWDEWQRHIRLVAAEIGGISRVWIGGSFTTGAPEPHDVDVTYLIAAGTFDRLGPGQVAALYDLTDKDWCVHHGMRVDAYAIREPAPRGTWRGRDFLAARATRESFMDLGMYDEVWQAARSSGPSGTARPRRGYVEIRIDTGFDTVMDTGIDAGVVAAAGPAAGGTAEAAVGQAGPDKHAEEDQHAMEAAEAVRAWLREARARHAPNTDPPVTPQDFTAAQRRRILSGLGIRRAEPPRSSLPPAGS
;
A
#
# COMPACT_ATOMS: atom_id res chain seq x y z
N MET A 1 3.26 -13.84 -18.85
CA MET A 1 4.32 -13.95 -17.82
C MET A 1 5.03 -12.62 -17.78
N THR A 2 4.89 -11.87 -16.70
CA THR A 2 5.52 -10.55 -16.56
C THR A 2 6.70 -10.74 -15.62
N HIS A 3 7.92 -10.76 -16.15
CA HIS A 3 9.10 -10.95 -15.32
C HIS A 3 9.45 -9.62 -14.63
N LEU A 4 9.19 -9.51 -13.33
CA LEU A 4 9.71 -8.43 -12.50
C LEU A 4 11.25 -8.39 -12.64
N PRO A 5 11.88 -7.29 -13.07
CA PRO A 5 13.33 -7.26 -13.25
C PRO A 5 14.04 -7.34 -11.90
N TRP A 6 15.24 -7.93 -11.93
CA TRP A 6 16.14 -7.87 -10.78
C TRP A 6 16.63 -6.43 -10.57
N PRO A 7 16.86 -6.01 -9.31
CA PRO A 7 17.59 -4.78 -9.04
C PRO A 7 18.95 -4.78 -9.73
N ASP A 8 19.34 -3.65 -10.29
CA ASP A 8 20.64 -3.46 -10.90
C ASP A 8 21.74 -3.71 -9.86
N PRO A 9 22.76 -4.55 -10.14
CA PRO A 9 23.74 -4.96 -9.14
C PRO A 9 24.65 -3.82 -8.66
N GLU A 10 24.84 -2.76 -9.47
CA GLU A 10 25.68 -1.63 -9.10
C GLU A 10 24.95 -0.62 -8.22
N SER A 11 23.73 -0.26 -8.60
CA SER A 11 22.92 0.74 -7.90
C SER A 11 22.00 0.15 -6.83
N GLY A 12 21.71 -1.15 -6.90
CA GLY A 12 20.69 -1.82 -6.09
C GLY A 12 19.26 -1.37 -6.41
N LEU A 13 19.03 -0.64 -7.50
CA LEU A 13 17.72 -0.07 -7.83
C LEU A 13 17.07 -0.82 -8.98
N LEU A 14 15.73 -0.88 -8.97
CA LEU A 14 14.99 -1.29 -10.17
C LEU A 14 15.23 -0.31 -11.32
N PRO A 15 15.30 -0.78 -12.58
CA PRO A 15 15.32 0.09 -13.76
C PRO A 15 14.14 1.07 -13.75
N PRO A 16 14.31 2.33 -14.19
CA PRO A 16 13.24 3.32 -14.20
C PRO A 16 11.95 2.81 -14.86
N GLY A 17 10.82 2.99 -14.18
CA GLY A 17 9.51 2.60 -14.67
C GLY A 17 8.63 1.93 -13.62
N ARG A 18 7.42 1.57 -14.04
CA ARG A 18 6.47 0.83 -13.22
C ARG A 18 6.46 -0.63 -13.67
N HIS A 19 6.84 -1.54 -12.78
CA HIS A 19 6.97 -2.96 -13.09
C HIS A 19 5.77 -3.72 -12.55
N THR A 20 4.91 -4.24 -13.42
CA THR A 20 3.79 -5.08 -12.98
C THR A 20 4.31 -6.43 -12.48
N ALA A 21 3.81 -6.90 -11.33
CA ALA A 21 4.11 -8.22 -10.78
C ALA A 21 2.90 -8.79 -10.03
N SER A 22 2.89 -10.10 -9.82
CA SER A 22 2.04 -10.77 -8.83
C SER A 22 2.65 -10.68 -7.42
N LEU A 23 1.86 -10.98 -6.38
CA LEU A 23 2.35 -11.13 -5.02
C LEU A 23 3.46 -12.19 -4.93
N ALA A 24 3.29 -13.32 -5.62
CA ALA A 24 4.26 -14.40 -5.64
C ALA A 24 5.60 -13.97 -6.28
N GLU A 25 5.55 -13.24 -7.40
CA GLU A 25 6.76 -12.70 -8.05
C GLU A 25 7.46 -11.67 -7.15
N MET A 26 6.70 -10.78 -6.50
CA MET A 26 7.25 -9.81 -5.55
C MET A 26 7.95 -10.50 -4.38
N HIS A 27 7.32 -11.51 -3.77
CA HIS A 27 7.90 -12.30 -2.69
C HIS A 27 9.15 -13.05 -3.14
N ALA A 28 9.10 -13.72 -4.30
CA ALA A 28 10.23 -14.46 -4.82
C ALA A 28 11.47 -13.57 -5.04
N VAL A 29 11.28 -12.36 -5.57
CA VAL A 29 12.39 -11.44 -5.87
C VAL A 29 12.92 -10.74 -4.62
N PHE A 30 12.04 -10.25 -3.75
CA PHE A 30 12.44 -9.32 -2.67
C PHE A 30 12.42 -9.89 -1.26
N VAL A 31 11.88 -11.10 -1.06
CA VAL A 31 11.75 -11.73 0.26
C VAL A 31 12.49 -13.06 0.30
N ALA A 32 12.15 -14.00 -0.59
CA ALA A 32 12.81 -15.30 -0.65
C ALA A 32 14.26 -15.19 -1.15
N GLY A 33 14.54 -14.18 -1.99
CA GLY A 33 15.79 -14.02 -2.71
C GLY A 33 15.95 -15.04 -3.84
N PRO A 34 17.04 -14.97 -4.63
CA PRO A 34 17.35 -16.01 -5.59
C PRO A 34 17.49 -17.32 -4.82
N SER A 35 16.59 -18.26 -5.09
CA SER A 35 16.79 -19.64 -4.68
C SER A 35 18.02 -20.12 -5.43
N ASP A 36 19.03 -20.61 -4.73
CA ASP A 36 20.27 -21.18 -5.29
C ASP A 36 20.01 -22.48 -6.10
N ALA A 37 19.05 -22.46 -7.01
CA ALA A 37 18.75 -23.52 -7.94
C ALA A 37 19.62 -23.36 -9.19
N GLY A 38 20.92 -23.65 -9.07
CA GLY A 38 21.69 -24.07 -10.26
C GLY A 38 23.15 -23.68 -10.42
N THR A 39 23.78 -22.93 -9.51
CA THR A 39 25.22 -22.60 -9.66
C THR A 39 26.02 -23.13 -8.49
N GLY A 40 26.56 -24.33 -8.68
CA GLY A 40 27.72 -24.77 -7.91
C GLY A 40 28.90 -23.84 -8.13
N ALA A 41 29.65 -23.61 -7.05
CA ALA A 41 30.91 -22.88 -6.96
C ALA A 41 30.83 -21.34 -6.92
N GLY A 42 30.85 -20.82 -5.68
CA GLY A 42 31.92 -19.90 -5.27
C GLY A 42 31.74 -18.43 -5.59
N SER A 43 30.99 -17.74 -4.74
CA SER A 43 31.39 -16.41 -4.26
C SER A 43 30.69 -16.17 -2.93
N ASP A 44 31.41 -15.58 -1.99
CA ASP A 44 31.02 -15.29 -0.61
C ASP A 44 29.75 -14.42 -0.55
N ALA A 45 28.58 -15.04 -0.70
CA ALA A 45 27.29 -14.46 -0.40
C ALA A 45 27.26 -14.22 1.11
N ALA A 46 27.61 -12.99 1.47
CA ALA A 46 27.55 -12.47 2.80
C ALA A 46 26.20 -12.82 3.44
N SER A 47 26.31 -13.67 4.46
CA SER A 47 25.46 -13.80 5.64
C SER A 47 23.96 -13.99 5.43
N GLY A 48 23.51 -15.23 5.70
CA GLY A 48 22.11 -15.61 5.91
C GLY A 48 21.48 -15.00 7.18
N ALA A 49 21.56 -13.67 7.34
CA ALA A 49 20.94 -12.88 8.39
C ALA A 49 19.95 -11.81 7.83
N GLU A 50 19.83 -11.67 6.51
CA GLU A 50 18.96 -10.64 5.87
C GLU A 50 17.53 -11.11 5.56
N ARG A 51 17.25 -12.41 5.63
CA ARG A 51 15.91 -12.99 5.45
C ARG A 51 14.87 -12.64 6.54
N PRO A 52 15.18 -12.59 7.85
CA PRO A 52 14.15 -12.38 8.88
C PRO A 52 13.48 -11.01 8.76
N VAL A 53 14.23 -9.93 8.48
CA VAL A 53 13.61 -8.59 8.42
C VAL A 53 12.66 -8.45 7.22
N ARG A 54 13.03 -8.95 6.05
CA ARG A 54 12.17 -8.86 4.85
C ARG A 54 10.95 -9.75 4.96
N GLU A 55 11.09 -10.95 5.55
CA GLU A 55 9.98 -11.84 5.87
C GLU A 55 9.02 -11.20 6.89
N GLU A 56 9.55 -10.62 7.98
CA GLU A 56 8.74 -9.91 8.98
C GLU A 56 8.00 -8.71 8.36
N LEU A 57 8.68 -7.89 7.56
CA LEU A 57 8.07 -6.75 6.87
C LEU A 57 7.01 -7.21 5.86
N TRP A 58 7.24 -8.33 5.18
CA TRP A 58 6.27 -8.93 4.30
C TRP A 58 5.02 -9.38 5.06
N ASP A 59 5.17 -10.02 6.21
CA ASP A 59 4.06 -10.47 7.05
C ASP A 59 3.30 -9.30 7.70
N GLU A 60 4.01 -8.25 8.13
CA GLU A 60 3.42 -6.98 8.57
C GLU A 60 2.59 -6.33 7.46
N TRP A 61 3.13 -6.26 6.24
CA TRP A 61 2.41 -5.68 5.11
C TRP A 61 1.23 -6.54 4.64
N GLN A 62 1.35 -7.88 4.65
CA GLN A 62 0.24 -8.78 4.36
C GLN A 62 -0.92 -8.64 5.37
N ARG A 63 -0.60 -8.45 6.65
CA ARG A 63 -1.62 -8.08 7.65
C ARG A 63 -2.24 -6.73 7.34
N HIS A 64 -1.41 -5.74 7.04
CA HIS A 64 -1.85 -4.38 6.75
C HIS A 64 -2.80 -4.31 5.54
N ILE A 65 -2.46 -4.94 4.42
CA ILE A 65 -3.32 -4.94 3.22
C ILE A 65 -4.66 -5.63 3.48
N ARG A 66 -4.73 -6.66 4.33
CA ARG A 66 -5.98 -7.29 4.76
C ARG A 66 -6.84 -6.35 5.60
N LEU A 67 -6.24 -5.62 6.54
CA LEU A 67 -6.95 -4.61 7.33
C LEU A 67 -7.58 -3.54 6.42
N VAL A 68 -6.80 -3.02 5.47
CA VAL A 68 -7.29 -2.05 4.49
C VAL A 68 -8.41 -2.64 3.66
N ALA A 69 -8.22 -3.83 3.08
CA ALA A 69 -9.20 -4.49 2.22
C ALA A 69 -10.53 -4.80 2.95
N ALA A 70 -10.46 -5.26 4.20
CA ALA A 70 -11.64 -5.55 5.02
C ALA A 70 -12.44 -4.28 5.35
N GLU A 71 -11.74 -3.17 5.59
CA GLU A 71 -12.36 -1.90 5.93
C GLU A 71 -13.04 -1.25 4.72
N ILE A 72 -12.37 -1.21 3.57
CA ILE A 72 -12.85 -0.46 2.39
C ILE A 72 -13.60 -1.32 1.38
N GLY A 73 -13.56 -2.65 1.53
CA GLY A 73 -14.25 -3.61 0.66
C GLY A 73 -13.52 -3.93 -0.66
N GLY A 74 -12.25 -3.51 -0.81
CA GLY A 74 -11.42 -3.92 -1.94
C GLY A 74 -10.35 -2.91 -2.37
N ILE A 75 -9.25 -3.44 -2.89
CA ILE A 75 -8.12 -2.72 -3.44
C ILE A 75 -7.94 -3.21 -4.88
N SER A 76 -7.78 -2.30 -5.85
CA SER A 76 -7.62 -2.71 -7.25
C SER A 76 -6.16 -2.96 -7.61
N ARG A 77 -5.26 -2.11 -7.12
CA ARG A 77 -3.81 -2.22 -7.34
C ARG A 77 -3.04 -1.74 -6.12
N VAL A 78 -1.81 -2.21 -6.02
CA VAL A 78 -0.87 -1.76 -5.00
C VAL A 78 0.41 -1.31 -5.67
N TRP A 79 0.90 -0.13 -5.32
CA TRP A 79 2.25 0.29 -5.68
C TRP A 79 3.15 0.13 -4.47
N ILE A 80 4.29 -0.54 -4.64
CA ILE A 80 5.29 -0.72 -3.59
C ILE A 80 6.59 -0.10 -4.09
N GLY A 81 7.21 0.72 -3.25
CA GLY A 81 8.46 1.39 -3.55
C GLY A 81 9.44 1.30 -2.38
N GLY A 82 10.26 2.34 -2.23
CA GLY A 82 11.15 2.47 -1.08
C GLY A 82 12.28 1.46 -1.03
N SER A 83 12.89 1.38 0.15
CA SER A 83 14.02 0.46 0.42
C SER A 83 13.64 -1.02 0.29
N PHE A 84 12.36 -1.35 0.45
CA PHE A 84 11.87 -2.73 0.33
C PHE A 84 12.04 -3.29 -1.10
N THR A 85 11.91 -2.43 -2.12
CA THR A 85 12.03 -2.79 -3.55
C THR A 85 13.43 -2.56 -4.13
N THR A 86 14.44 -2.41 -3.28
CA THR A 86 15.85 -2.26 -3.68
C THR A 86 16.68 -3.42 -3.14
N GLY A 87 17.93 -3.53 -3.60
CA GLY A 87 18.96 -4.42 -3.04
C GLY A 87 19.52 -3.94 -1.69
N ALA A 88 18.80 -3.10 -0.94
CA ALA A 88 19.22 -2.71 0.41
C ALA A 88 19.16 -3.94 1.34
N PRO A 89 20.21 -4.21 2.13
CA PRO A 89 20.26 -5.42 2.96
C PRO A 89 19.17 -5.41 4.05
N GLU A 90 18.96 -4.25 4.68
CA GLU A 90 18.00 -4.07 5.78
C GLU A 90 17.01 -2.95 5.43
N PRO A 91 15.90 -3.25 4.73
CA PRO A 91 14.82 -2.28 4.57
C PRO A 91 14.19 -1.95 5.93
N HIS A 92 13.76 -0.70 6.11
CA HIS A 92 13.21 -0.23 7.38
C HIS A 92 11.70 -0.41 7.50
N ASP A 93 10.99 -0.26 6.39
CA ASP A 93 9.54 -0.27 6.27
C ASP A 93 9.10 -0.68 4.86
N VAL A 94 7.79 -0.96 4.72
CA VAL A 94 7.14 -1.14 3.42
C VAL A 94 6.43 0.14 3.03
N ASP A 95 7.02 0.83 2.07
CA ASP A 95 6.48 2.01 1.39
C ASP A 95 5.41 1.58 0.37
N VAL A 96 4.13 1.89 0.60
CA VAL A 96 3.01 1.38 -0.20
C VAL A 96 1.97 2.44 -0.57
N THR A 97 1.39 2.34 -1.76
CA THR A 97 0.18 3.10 -2.16
C THR A 97 -0.92 2.14 -2.61
N TYR A 98 -2.07 2.21 -1.94
CA TYR A 98 -3.27 1.48 -2.33
C TYR A 98 -4.08 2.28 -3.35
N LEU A 99 -4.31 1.69 -4.52
CA LEU A 99 -5.20 2.24 -5.53
C LEU A 99 -6.58 1.61 -5.34
N ILE A 100 -7.58 2.48 -5.17
CA ILE A 100 -8.94 2.09 -4.82
C ILE A 100 -9.85 2.49 -5.97
N ALA A 101 -10.58 1.52 -6.52
CA ALA A 101 -11.54 1.77 -7.58
C ALA A 101 -12.50 2.90 -7.18
N ALA A 102 -12.75 3.83 -8.11
CA ALA A 102 -13.60 5.01 -7.90
C ALA A 102 -14.91 4.69 -7.15
N GLY A 103 -15.65 3.69 -7.62
CA GLY A 103 -16.93 3.31 -7.03
C GLY A 103 -16.80 2.77 -5.61
N THR A 104 -15.72 2.06 -5.29
CA THR A 104 -15.45 1.57 -3.93
C THR A 104 -15.13 2.74 -3.00
N PHE A 105 -14.24 3.63 -3.42
CA PHE A 105 -13.84 4.80 -2.64
C PHE A 105 -14.98 5.80 -2.40
N ASP A 106 -15.81 6.05 -3.42
CA ASP A 106 -16.91 7.01 -3.35
C ASP A 106 -18.06 6.56 -2.43
N ARG A 107 -18.12 5.27 -2.10
CA ARG A 107 -19.14 4.70 -1.19
C ARG A 107 -18.69 4.65 0.27
N LEU A 108 -17.45 5.01 0.58
CA LEU A 108 -16.95 4.95 1.95
C LEU A 108 -17.74 5.89 2.86
N GLY A 109 -18.27 5.34 3.95
CA GLY A 109 -18.87 6.13 5.01
C GLY A 109 -17.81 6.86 5.85
N PRO A 110 -18.20 7.86 6.66
CA PRO A 110 -17.24 8.63 7.47
C PRO A 110 -16.36 7.77 8.38
N GLY A 111 -16.92 6.70 8.96
CA GLY A 111 -16.16 5.74 9.77
C GLY A 111 -15.06 5.02 8.99
N GLN A 112 -15.36 4.60 7.76
CA GLN A 112 -14.41 3.93 6.88
C GLN A 112 -13.34 4.89 6.34
N VAL A 113 -13.72 6.13 6.03
CA VAL A 113 -12.76 7.17 5.64
C VAL A 113 -11.78 7.43 6.79
N ALA A 114 -12.29 7.55 8.01
CA ALA A 114 -11.45 7.76 9.18
C ALA A 114 -10.55 6.55 9.46
N ALA A 115 -11.08 5.32 9.37
CA ALA A 115 -10.31 4.10 9.55
C ALA A 115 -9.21 3.94 8.48
N LEU A 116 -9.52 4.23 7.21
CA LEU A 116 -8.53 4.27 6.13
C LEU A 116 -7.46 5.34 6.38
N TYR A 117 -7.83 6.48 6.99
CA TYR A 117 -6.88 7.53 7.33
C TYR A 117 -5.88 7.07 8.40
N ASP A 118 -6.34 6.39 9.43
CA ASP A 118 -5.47 5.78 10.44
C ASP A 118 -4.61 4.67 9.83
N LEU A 119 -5.20 3.78 9.02
CA LEU A 119 -4.50 2.71 8.29
C LEU A 119 -3.58 3.23 7.19
N THR A 120 -3.53 4.53 6.95
CA THR A 120 -2.50 5.12 6.09
C THR A 120 -1.57 6.00 6.89
N ASP A 121 -1.79 6.21 8.19
CA ASP A 121 -0.91 6.99 9.04
C ASP A 121 0.25 6.13 9.56
N LYS A 122 1.47 6.57 9.28
CA LYS A 122 2.68 5.82 9.64
C LYS A 122 2.83 5.63 11.15
N ASP A 123 2.55 6.68 11.93
CA ASP A 123 2.71 6.63 13.38
C ASP A 123 1.66 5.70 14.00
N TRP A 124 0.43 5.72 13.46
CA TRP A 124 -0.60 4.76 13.79
C TRP A 124 -0.16 3.32 13.48
N CYS A 125 0.36 3.06 12.28
CA CYS A 125 0.85 1.73 11.89
C CYS A 125 1.95 1.22 12.84
N VAL A 126 2.94 2.07 13.15
CA VAL A 126 4.04 1.74 14.07
C VAL A 126 3.51 1.46 15.48
N HIS A 127 2.56 2.27 15.97
CA HIS A 127 1.92 2.05 17.27
C HIS A 127 1.21 0.69 17.35
N HIS A 128 0.68 0.21 16.22
CA HIS A 128 0.03 -1.10 16.09
C HIS A 128 0.98 -2.22 15.60
N GLY A 129 2.30 -2.01 15.67
CA GLY A 129 3.30 -3.04 15.41
C GLY A 129 3.47 -3.37 13.92
N MET A 130 3.21 -2.42 13.03
CA MET A 130 3.38 -2.56 11.58
C MET A 130 4.31 -1.46 11.05
N ARG A 131 5.42 -1.87 10.41
CA ARG A 131 6.38 -0.97 9.74
C ARG A 131 5.94 -0.72 8.30
N VAL A 132 4.79 -0.06 8.14
CA VAL A 132 4.20 0.24 6.83
C VAL A 132 4.00 1.76 6.71
N ASP A 133 4.54 2.36 5.65
CA ASP A 133 4.27 3.75 5.26
C ASP A 133 3.29 3.72 4.08
N ALA A 134 2.00 3.70 4.41
CA ALA A 134 0.92 3.47 3.46
C ALA A 134 0.25 4.75 3.01
N TYR A 135 -0.07 4.86 1.73
CA TYR A 135 -0.90 5.91 1.15
C TYR A 135 -2.11 5.29 0.46
N ALA A 136 -3.16 6.06 0.21
CA ALA A 136 -4.27 5.60 -0.63
C ALA A 136 -4.69 6.65 -1.66
N ILE A 137 -4.98 6.19 -2.86
CA ILE A 137 -5.40 7.01 -3.99
C ILE A 137 -6.70 6.45 -4.56
N ARG A 138 -7.68 7.33 -4.69
CA ARG A 138 -8.88 7.08 -5.47
C ARG A 138 -8.54 7.04 -6.96
N GLU A 139 -8.93 5.97 -7.64
CA GLU A 139 -8.76 5.84 -9.09
C GLU A 139 -9.74 6.70 -9.89
N PRO A 140 -9.39 7.09 -11.13
CA PRO A 140 -10.35 7.72 -12.03
C PRO A 140 -11.51 6.76 -12.30
N ALA A 141 -12.74 7.29 -12.36
CA ALA A 141 -13.90 6.47 -12.65
C ALA A 141 -13.76 5.85 -14.06
N PRO A 142 -14.00 4.53 -14.22
CA PRO A 142 -14.00 3.91 -15.53
C PRO A 142 -15.07 4.58 -16.39
N ARG A 143 -14.68 5.17 -17.52
CA ARG A 143 -15.62 5.73 -18.50
C ARG A 143 -15.31 5.16 -19.87
N GLY A 144 -16.38 4.87 -20.62
CA GLY A 144 -16.31 4.31 -21.96
C GLY A 144 -15.59 5.25 -22.91
N THR A 145 -14.44 4.81 -23.41
CA THR A 145 -13.61 5.42 -24.46
C THR A 145 -13.01 6.79 -24.16
N TRP A 146 -11.75 6.97 -24.56
CA TRP A 146 -10.94 8.20 -24.45
C TRP A 146 -11.43 9.37 -25.32
N ARG A 147 -12.61 9.23 -25.95
CA ARG A 147 -13.14 10.16 -26.96
C ARG A 147 -14.13 11.14 -26.31
N GLY A 148 -13.62 12.17 -25.65
CA GLY A 148 -14.43 13.33 -25.26
C GLY A 148 -13.82 14.16 -24.14
N ARG A 149 -14.07 15.47 -24.10
CA ARG A 149 -13.68 16.33 -22.96
C ARG A 149 -14.43 15.95 -21.67
N ASP A 150 -15.50 15.17 -21.77
CA ASP A 150 -16.41 14.85 -20.68
C ASP A 150 -15.80 13.91 -19.62
N PHE A 151 -14.73 13.16 -19.93
CA PHE A 151 -14.08 12.31 -18.93
C PHE A 151 -13.36 13.12 -17.84
N LEU A 152 -12.92 14.36 -18.15
CA LEU A 152 -12.36 15.31 -17.19
C LEU A 152 -13.41 16.27 -16.61
N ALA A 153 -14.69 16.15 -16.96
CA ALA A 153 -15.71 17.05 -16.45
C ALA A 153 -15.89 16.89 -14.92
N ALA A 154 -15.80 15.66 -14.41
CA ALA A 154 -15.89 15.39 -12.98
C ALA A 154 -14.60 15.83 -12.27
N ARG A 155 -14.72 16.74 -11.29
CA ARG A 155 -13.61 17.21 -10.46
C ARG A 155 -12.81 16.06 -9.84
N ALA A 156 -13.49 15.11 -9.19
CA ALA A 156 -12.85 13.97 -8.53
C ALA A 156 -12.01 13.12 -9.50
N THR A 157 -12.44 12.96 -10.76
CA THR A 157 -11.69 12.22 -11.77
C THR A 157 -10.43 12.97 -12.21
N ARG A 158 -10.51 14.31 -12.38
CA ARG A 158 -9.32 15.14 -12.64
C ARG A 158 -8.32 15.06 -11.50
N GLU A 159 -8.80 15.12 -10.26
CA GLU A 159 -7.98 14.99 -9.06
C GLU A 159 -7.28 13.63 -9.01
N SER A 160 -8.01 12.53 -9.28
CA SER A 160 -7.42 11.19 -9.40
C SER A 160 -6.28 11.13 -10.42
N PHE A 161 -6.42 11.74 -11.62
CA PHE A 161 -5.33 11.77 -12.60
C PHE A 161 -4.12 12.60 -12.13
N MET A 162 -4.36 13.75 -11.48
CA MET A 162 -3.30 14.55 -10.90
C MET A 162 -2.56 13.80 -9.79
N ASP A 163 -3.30 13.10 -8.92
CA ASP A 163 -2.71 12.30 -7.84
C ASP A 163 -1.91 11.13 -8.39
N LEU A 164 -2.44 10.37 -9.36
CA LEU A 164 -1.70 9.28 -9.98
C LEU A 164 -0.39 9.75 -10.62
N GLY A 165 -0.41 10.86 -11.36
CA GLY A 165 0.81 11.42 -11.97
C GLY A 165 1.79 11.96 -10.93
N MET A 166 1.30 12.60 -9.88
CA MET A 166 2.13 13.08 -8.77
C MET A 166 2.82 11.91 -8.07
N TYR A 167 2.07 10.90 -7.63
CA TYR A 167 2.64 9.75 -6.93
C TYR A 167 3.57 8.92 -7.81
N ASP A 168 3.27 8.76 -9.10
CA ASP A 168 4.17 8.09 -10.07
C ASP A 168 5.54 8.78 -10.13
N GLU A 169 5.57 10.12 -10.14
CA GLU A 169 6.82 10.89 -10.09
C GLU A 169 7.55 10.74 -8.75
N VAL A 170 6.82 10.73 -7.63
CA VAL A 170 7.41 10.52 -6.29
C VAL A 170 8.05 9.13 -6.18
N TRP A 171 7.34 8.09 -6.63
CA TRP A 171 7.82 6.72 -6.52
C TRP A 171 9.06 6.46 -7.37
N GLN A 172 9.16 7.10 -8.53
CA GLN A 172 10.32 7.01 -9.40
C GLN A 172 11.50 7.88 -8.96
N ALA A 173 11.33 8.81 -8.02
CA ALA A 173 12.41 9.67 -7.55
C ALA A 173 13.38 8.91 -6.64
N ALA A 174 14.64 8.74 -7.07
CA ALA A 174 15.70 8.23 -6.20
C ALA A 174 16.38 9.39 -5.44
N ARG A 175 16.85 9.10 -4.22
CA ARG A 175 17.64 10.07 -3.46
C ARG A 175 19.00 10.23 -4.14
N SER A 176 19.38 11.47 -4.48
CA SER A 176 20.74 11.75 -4.94
C SER A 176 21.69 11.69 -3.75
N SER A 177 22.75 10.89 -3.84
CA SER A 177 23.90 10.93 -2.93
C SER A 177 25.00 11.92 -3.38
N GLY A 178 24.83 12.57 -4.54
CA GLY A 178 25.78 13.52 -5.13
C GLY A 178 25.43 15.00 -4.95
N PRO A 179 26.39 15.92 -5.23
CA PRO A 179 26.19 17.36 -5.10
C PRO A 179 25.00 17.84 -5.95
N SER A 180 24.17 18.68 -5.34
CA SER A 180 22.94 19.26 -5.90
C SER A 180 23.22 19.97 -7.25
N GLY A 181 22.90 19.33 -8.37
CA GLY A 181 23.03 19.97 -9.69
C GLY A 181 22.85 19.05 -10.91
N THR A 182 23.01 17.73 -10.77
CA THR A 182 22.72 16.76 -11.84
C THR A 182 21.27 16.28 -11.78
N ALA A 183 20.74 15.81 -12.91
CA ALA A 183 19.41 15.22 -13.00
C ALA A 183 19.21 14.20 -11.85
N ARG A 184 18.10 14.30 -11.12
CA ARG A 184 17.82 13.37 -10.01
C ARG A 184 17.78 11.95 -10.58
N PRO A 185 18.52 10.99 -10.00
CA PRO A 185 18.46 9.61 -10.44
C PRO A 185 17.00 9.13 -10.31
N ARG A 186 16.57 8.32 -11.28
CA ARG A 186 15.26 7.67 -11.27
C ARG A 186 15.43 6.20 -10.92
N ARG A 187 14.41 5.64 -10.28
CA ARG A 187 14.30 4.20 -9.99
C ARG A 187 12.95 3.68 -10.46
N GLY A 188 12.86 2.37 -10.61
CA GLY A 188 11.59 1.68 -10.76
C GLY A 188 10.88 1.44 -9.43
N TYR A 189 9.62 1.01 -9.53
CA TYR A 189 8.82 0.53 -8.40
C TYR A 189 7.84 -0.55 -8.90
N VAL A 190 7.23 -1.30 -7.98
CA VAL A 190 6.39 -2.47 -8.31
C VAL A 190 4.92 -2.11 -8.28
N GLU A 191 4.17 -2.51 -9.30
CA GLU A 191 2.70 -2.46 -9.32
C GLU A 191 2.15 -3.89 -9.24
N ILE A 192 1.38 -4.18 -8.20
CA ILE A 192 0.68 -5.45 -8.03
C ILE A 192 -0.78 -5.25 -8.41
N ARG A 193 -1.27 -6.10 -9.32
CA ARG A 193 -2.71 -6.17 -9.62
C ARG A 193 -3.35 -7.17 -8.67
N ILE A 194 -4.44 -6.73 -8.03
CA ILE A 194 -5.26 -7.61 -7.19
C ILE A 194 -6.43 -8.02 -8.09
N ASP A 195 -6.25 -9.12 -8.81
CA ASP A 195 -7.11 -9.53 -9.94
C ASP A 195 -8.46 -10.15 -9.50
N THR A 196 -8.64 -10.41 -8.22
CA THR A 196 -9.83 -11.05 -7.66
C THR A 196 -10.14 -10.43 -6.30
N GLY A 197 -11.43 -10.45 -5.91
CA GLY A 197 -11.96 -9.74 -4.74
C GLY A 197 -11.27 -10.07 -3.42
N PHE A 198 -11.85 -9.56 -2.33
CA PHE A 198 -11.38 -9.72 -0.94
C PHE A 198 -10.82 -11.12 -0.62
N ASP A 199 -11.41 -12.16 -1.20
CA ASP A 199 -11.09 -13.58 -1.00
C ASP A 199 -9.65 -13.95 -1.37
N THR A 200 -9.06 -13.39 -2.43
CA THR A 200 -7.68 -13.74 -2.82
C THR A 200 -6.61 -13.12 -1.92
N VAL A 201 -6.92 -12.02 -1.24
CA VAL A 201 -6.01 -11.46 -0.21
C VAL A 201 -6.02 -12.31 1.06
N MET A 202 -7.11 -13.08 1.27
CA MET A 202 -7.25 -14.03 2.38
C MET A 202 -6.74 -15.44 2.02
N ASP A 203 -6.82 -15.84 0.75
CA ASP A 203 -6.46 -17.18 0.25
C ASP A 203 -4.95 -17.39 0.02
N THR A 204 -4.10 -16.39 0.29
CA THR A 204 -2.62 -16.52 0.19
C THR A 204 -1.96 -17.38 1.27
N GLY A 205 -2.69 -18.32 1.89
CA GLY A 205 -2.10 -19.34 2.76
C GLY A 205 -1.54 -18.79 4.07
N ILE A 206 -2.20 -17.81 4.67
CA ILE A 206 -1.94 -17.42 6.06
C ILE A 206 -3.06 -17.96 6.94
N ASP A 207 -2.67 -18.83 7.87
CA ASP A 207 -3.52 -19.39 8.93
C ASP A 207 -4.46 -18.33 9.52
N ALA A 208 -5.72 -18.68 9.75
CA ALA A 208 -6.70 -17.86 10.47
C ALA A 208 -6.18 -17.39 11.85
N GLY A 209 -5.13 -18.03 12.38
CA GLY A 209 -4.37 -17.62 13.55
C GLY A 209 -3.70 -16.24 13.47
N VAL A 210 -3.47 -15.66 12.28
CA VAL A 210 -2.82 -14.33 12.16
C VAL A 210 -3.80 -13.17 12.41
N VAL A 211 -5.09 -13.34 12.13
CA VAL A 211 -6.12 -12.38 12.58
C VAL A 211 -6.26 -12.43 14.11
N ALA A 212 -6.10 -13.61 14.70
CA ALA A 212 -6.03 -13.79 16.15
C ALA A 212 -4.76 -13.19 16.79
N ALA A 213 -3.66 -13.06 16.04
CA ALA A 213 -2.41 -12.45 16.51
C ALA A 213 -2.39 -10.91 16.44
N ALA A 214 -3.34 -10.28 15.73
CA ALA A 214 -3.52 -8.83 15.73
C ALA A 214 -4.38 -8.34 16.93
N GLY A 215 -5.17 -9.23 17.55
CA GLY A 215 -5.83 -9.03 18.85
C GLY A 215 -5.08 -9.73 19.99
N PRO A 216 -5.39 -9.46 21.27
CA PRO A 216 -4.80 -10.22 22.37
C PRO A 216 -5.22 -11.68 22.27
N ALA A 217 -4.24 -12.58 22.40
CA ALA A 217 -4.35 -14.03 22.19
C ALA A 217 -5.62 -14.64 22.82
N ALA A 218 -6.53 -15.11 21.97
CA ALA A 218 -7.57 -16.05 22.35
C ALA A 218 -7.16 -17.45 21.88
N GLY A 219 -6.78 -18.31 22.82
CA GLY A 219 -6.38 -19.68 22.56
C GLY A 219 -7.55 -20.53 22.08
N GLY A 220 -7.43 -21.06 20.87
CA GLY A 220 -8.34 -22.06 20.32
C GLY A 220 -7.63 -22.82 19.21
N THR A 221 -7.31 -24.09 19.46
CA THR A 221 -6.73 -25.01 18.48
C THR A 221 -7.82 -25.51 17.52
N ALA A 222 -7.68 -25.26 16.22
CA ALA A 222 -8.52 -25.83 15.18
C ALA A 222 -7.83 -27.07 14.57
N GLU A 223 -8.54 -28.19 14.57
CA GLU A 223 -8.13 -29.49 14.03
C GLU A 223 -8.56 -29.57 12.56
N ALA A 224 -7.62 -29.88 11.65
CA ALA A 224 -7.86 -29.87 10.21
C ALA A 224 -8.59 -31.14 9.73
N ALA A 225 -9.82 -31.00 9.25
CA ALA A 225 -10.56 -32.04 8.55
C ALA A 225 -10.42 -31.86 7.02
N VAL A 226 -9.88 -32.88 6.35
CA VAL A 226 -9.80 -32.94 4.87
C VAL A 226 -11.09 -33.57 4.34
N GLY A 227 -11.96 -32.77 3.72
CA GLY A 227 -13.23 -33.20 3.12
C GLY A 227 -13.40 -32.74 1.67
N GLN A 228 -13.94 -33.62 0.82
CA GLN A 228 -14.16 -33.45 -0.63
C GLN A 228 -15.04 -32.23 -0.99
N ALA A 229 -14.77 -31.60 -2.14
CA ALA A 229 -15.47 -30.41 -2.61
C ALA A 229 -16.89 -30.69 -3.13
N GLY A 230 -17.90 -30.34 -2.33
CA GLY A 230 -19.30 -30.24 -2.72
C GLY A 230 -19.71 -28.78 -3.01
N PRO A 231 -20.87 -28.55 -3.66
CA PRO A 231 -21.37 -27.22 -4.06
C PRO A 231 -21.67 -26.27 -2.89
N ASP A 232 -21.71 -26.75 -1.65
CA ASP A 232 -21.91 -25.93 -0.44
C ASP A 232 -20.63 -25.19 0.03
N LYS A 233 -19.45 -25.53 -0.51
CA LYS A 233 -18.18 -24.95 -0.03
C LYS A 233 -18.06 -23.44 -0.25
N HIS A 234 -18.58 -22.91 -1.36
CA HIS A 234 -18.49 -21.48 -1.63
C HIS A 234 -19.32 -20.64 -0.64
N ALA A 235 -20.46 -21.15 -0.20
CA ALA A 235 -21.28 -20.45 0.79
C ALA A 235 -20.62 -20.44 2.17
N GLU A 236 -19.94 -21.53 2.56
CA GLU A 236 -19.16 -21.60 3.79
C GLU A 236 -17.93 -20.69 3.73
N GLU A 237 -17.22 -20.65 2.60
CA GLU A 237 -16.08 -19.76 2.34
C GLU A 237 -16.49 -18.27 2.45
N ASP A 238 -17.59 -17.89 1.81
CA ASP A 238 -18.13 -16.53 1.85
C ASP A 238 -18.49 -16.10 3.27
N GLN A 239 -19.07 -17.02 4.07
CA GLN A 239 -19.43 -16.73 5.45
C GLN A 239 -18.19 -16.54 6.34
N HIS A 240 -17.17 -17.38 6.20
CA HIS A 240 -15.92 -17.24 6.94
C HIS A 240 -15.20 -15.92 6.61
N ALA A 241 -15.19 -15.53 5.33
CA ALA A 241 -14.62 -14.26 4.90
C ALA A 241 -15.38 -13.06 5.51
N MET A 242 -16.71 -13.14 5.56
CA MET A 242 -17.55 -12.10 6.18
C MET A 242 -17.31 -11.98 7.68
N GLU A 243 -17.24 -13.10 8.41
CA GLU A 243 -16.96 -13.12 9.85
C GLU A 243 -15.56 -12.55 10.16
N ALA A 244 -14.55 -12.92 9.36
CA ALA A 244 -13.20 -12.37 9.49
C ALA A 244 -13.17 -10.85 9.25
N ALA A 245 -13.89 -10.36 8.22
CA ALA A 245 -13.99 -8.93 7.95
C ALA A 245 -14.68 -8.18 9.10
N GLU A 246 -15.72 -8.76 9.71
CA GLU A 246 -16.39 -8.16 10.86
C GLU A 246 -15.48 -8.10 12.09
N ALA A 247 -14.72 -9.17 12.36
CA ALA A 247 -13.74 -9.21 13.45
C ALA A 247 -12.66 -8.13 13.28
N VAL A 248 -12.14 -7.95 12.05
CA VAL A 248 -11.19 -6.88 11.72
C VAL A 248 -11.79 -5.49 11.99
N ARG A 249 -13.03 -5.26 11.54
CA ARG A 249 -13.71 -3.97 11.77
C ARG A 249 -13.96 -3.72 13.25
N ALA A 250 -14.30 -4.76 14.02
CA ALA A 250 -14.47 -4.65 15.47
C ALA A 250 -13.15 -4.26 16.15
N TRP A 251 -12.06 -4.92 15.78
CA TRP A 251 -10.72 -4.58 16.25
C TRP A 251 -10.32 -3.15 15.89
N LEU A 252 -10.57 -2.69 14.66
CA LEU A 252 -10.26 -1.31 14.24
C LEU A 252 -11.02 -0.29 15.08
N ARG A 253 -12.31 -0.53 15.37
CA ARG A 253 -13.10 0.35 16.26
C ARG A 253 -12.50 0.42 17.66
N GLU A 254 -12.07 -0.71 18.22
CA GLU A 254 -11.45 -0.74 19.55
C GLU A 254 -10.07 -0.09 19.57
N ALA A 255 -9.23 -0.34 18.56
CA ALA A 255 -7.93 0.29 18.38
C ALA A 255 -8.06 1.82 18.35
N ARG A 256 -9.03 2.33 17.57
CA ARG A 256 -9.36 3.75 17.51
C ARG A 256 -9.90 4.32 18.82
N ALA A 257 -10.62 3.53 19.61
CA ALA A 257 -11.12 3.99 20.91
C ALA A 257 -10.00 4.13 21.95
N ARG A 258 -8.93 3.33 21.82
CA ARG A 258 -7.76 3.37 22.72
C ARG A 258 -6.72 4.40 22.30
N HIS A 259 -6.55 4.63 21.00
CA HIS A 259 -5.63 5.62 20.49
C HIS A 259 -6.32 6.99 20.47
N ALA A 260 -5.69 8.02 21.07
CA ALA A 260 -6.20 9.38 20.96
C ALA A 260 -6.26 9.74 19.47
N PRO A 261 -7.44 10.01 18.89
CA PRO A 261 -7.56 10.17 17.45
C PRO A 261 -6.67 11.32 16.99
N ASN A 262 -6.08 11.17 15.80
CA ASN A 262 -5.52 12.29 15.07
C ASN A 262 -6.57 13.40 15.07
N THR A 263 -6.25 14.60 15.57
CA THR A 263 -7.23 15.53 16.15
C THR A 263 -8.28 16.09 15.19
N ASP A 264 -8.24 15.70 13.90
CA ASP A 264 -9.24 16.03 12.90
C ASP A 264 -9.14 15.06 11.70
N PRO A 265 -9.64 13.81 11.81
CA PRO A 265 -9.58 12.89 10.68
C PRO A 265 -10.49 13.41 9.56
N PRO A 266 -10.12 13.22 8.29
CA PRO A 266 -11.00 13.58 7.19
C PRO A 266 -12.33 12.84 7.31
N VAL A 267 -13.42 13.58 7.21
CA VAL A 267 -14.79 13.02 7.31
C VAL A 267 -15.38 12.70 5.94
N THR A 268 -14.74 13.18 4.86
CA THR A 268 -15.15 12.91 3.49
C THR A 268 -14.02 12.30 2.65
N PRO A 269 -14.36 11.53 1.59
CA PRO A 269 -13.37 11.04 0.62
C PRO A 269 -12.52 12.15 -0.03
N GLN A 270 -13.09 13.34 -0.22
CA GLN A 270 -12.40 14.50 -0.79
C GLN A 270 -11.36 15.07 0.19
N ASP A 271 -11.74 15.23 1.45
CA ASP A 271 -10.84 15.71 2.50
C ASP A 271 -9.69 14.72 2.73
N PHE A 272 -9.97 13.43 2.65
CA PHE A 272 -8.97 12.36 2.72
C PHE A 272 -7.92 12.52 1.63
N THR A 273 -8.36 12.68 0.38
CA THR A 273 -7.46 12.83 -0.78
C THR A 273 -6.57 14.06 -0.62
N ALA A 274 -7.15 15.18 -0.15
CA ALA A 274 -6.40 16.40 0.12
C ALA A 274 -5.38 16.21 1.27
N ALA A 275 -5.73 15.48 2.32
CA ALA A 275 -4.85 15.18 3.44
C ALA A 275 -3.66 14.30 3.01
N GLN A 276 -3.90 13.23 2.27
CA GLN A 276 -2.86 12.36 1.69
C GLN A 276 -1.89 13.15 0.82
N ARG A 277 -2.40 14.03 -0.05
CA ARG A 277 -1.57 14.91 -0.89
C ARG A 277 -0.68 15.84 -0.06
N ARG A 278 -1.21 16.44 1.00
CA ARG A 278 -0.40 17.28 1.90
C ARG A 278 0.70 16.46 2.58
N ARG A 279 0.41 15.24 3.00
CA ARG A 279 1.38 14.38 3.69
C ARG A 279 2.55 14.00 2.79
N ILE A 280 2.28 13.48 1.59
CA ILE A 280 3.35 13.07 0.68
C ILE A 280 4.23 14.25 0.25
N LEU A 281 3.63 15.42 -0.02
CA LEU A 281 4.40 16.62 -0.37
C LEU A 281 5.25 17.14 0.80
N SER A 282 4.72 17.13 2.03
CA SER A 282 5.47 17.47 3.23
C SER A 282 6.64 16.52 3.47
N GLY A 283 6.45 15.21 3.28
CA GLY A 283 7.50 14.20 3.40
C GLY A 283 8.66 14.41 2.42
N LEU A 284 8.38 15.02 1.25
CA LEU A 284 9.39 15.40 0.26
C LEU A 284 10.07 16.74 0.55
N GLY A 285 9.73 17.41 1.65
CA GLY A 285 10.21 18.76 1.96
C GLY A 285 9.65 19.84 1.02
N ILE A 286 8.64 19.51 0.20
CA ILE A 286 7.99 20.46 -0.69
C ILE A 286 6.96 21.23 0.14
N ARG A 287 7.42 22.31 0.79
CA ARG A 287 6.51 23.26 1.44
C ARG A 287 5.71 23.98 0.36
N ARG A 288 4.41 24.13 0.56
CA ARG A 288 3.58 25.01 -0.27
C ARG A 288 4.27 26.38 -0.26
N ALA A 289 4.63 26.91 -1.43
CA ALA A 289 5.04 28.30 -1.51
C ALA A 289 3.91 29.13 -0.89
N GLU A 290 4.21 29.94 0.14
CA GLU A 290 3.24 30.90 0.63
C GLU A 290 2.78 31.70 -0.59
N PRO A 291 1.46 31.90 -0.79
CA PRO A 291 1.00 32.78 -1.84
C PRO A 291 1.73 34.11 -1.66
N PRO A 292 2.27 34.71 -2.74
CA PRO A 292 3.00 35.96 -2.62
C PRO A 292 2.12 36.92 -1.82
N ARG A 293 2.63 37.41 -0.68
CA ARG A 293 1.90 38.37 0.14
C ARG A 293 1.47 39.48 -0.81
N SER A 294 0.16 39.67 -0.93
CA SER A 294 -0.42 40.70 -1.79
C SER A 294 0.13 42.05 -1.35
N SER A 295 1.20 42.48 -2.00
CA SER A 295 1.74 43.84 -1.91
C SER A 295 0.94 44.76 -2.83
N LEU A 296 -0.39 44.62 -2.81
CA LEU A 296 -1.25 45.65 -3.36
C LEU A 296 -1.24 46.79 -2.33
N PRO A 297 -0.76 47.99 -2.69
CA PRO A 297 -0.86 49.14 -1.81
C PRO A 297 -2.34 49.38 -1.47
N PRO A 298 -2.65 49.86 -0.26
CA PRO A 298 -4.03 50.19 0.10
C PRO A 298 -4.57 51.17 -0.95
N ALA A 299 -5.76 50.86 -1.49
CA ALA A 299 -6.47 51.75 -2.38
C ALA A 299 -6.63 53.10 -1.64
N GLY A 300 -5.97 54.13 -2.16
CA GLY A 300 -6.01 55.47 -1.59
C GLY A 300 -7.43 55.99 -1.57
N SER A 301 -7.83 56.49 -0.39
CA SER A 301 -9.03 57.28 -0.15
C SER A 301 -8.90 58.70 -0.71
#